data_AF-A0A954M5R2-F1
#
_entry.id   AF-A0A954M5R2-F1
#
_cell.length_a   1.000
_cell.length_b   1.000
_cell.length_c   1.000
_cell.angle_alpha   90.00
_cell.angle_beta   90.00
_cell.angle_gamma   90.00
#
_symmetry.space_group_name_H-M   'P 1'
#
loop_
_entity.id
_entity.type
_entity.pdbx_description
1 polymer ?
#
loop_
_entity_poly.entity_id
_entity_poly.type
_entity_poly.pdbx_seq_one_letter_code
_entity_poly.pdbx_strand_id
1 'polypeptide(L)'
;MRGKQTLLRIRQNLIRQRDALRKKLAEQSDWIDPEAAHGDLGDAALLDYEQEMHSQLAALESRELDRLERAIHAIETGRYGTCEHCQQKIPLARLRAIPDATTCIRCQQKSELSRTYGHEELHWEAAWDYQAREHDQELTVQDVSMED
;
A
#
# COMPACT_ATOMS: atom_id res chain seq x y z
N MET A 1 0.36 -9.32 -32.32
CA MET A 1 0.43 -7.85 -32.25
C MET A 1 -0.40 -7.20 -31.12
N ARG A 2 -1.51 -7.80 -30.62
CA ARG A 2 -2.36 -7.19 -29.57
C ARG A 2 -1.67 -6.92 -28.22
N GLY A 3 -0.81 -7.83 -27.74
CA GLY A 3 -0.13 -7.68 -26.44
C GLY A 3 0.84 -6.50 -26.35
N LYS A 4 1.56 -6.21 -27.45
CA LYS A 4 2.49 -5.06 -27.53
C LYS A 4 1.74 -3.73 -27.45
N GLN A 5 0.57 -3.62 -28.10
CA GLN A 5 -0.28 -2.43 -28.03
C GLN A 5 -0.81 -2.20 -26.62
N THR A 6 -1.22 -3.26 -25.91
CA THR A 6 -1.65 -3.16 -24.51
C THR A 6 -0.55 -2.66 -23.59
N LEU A 7 0.67 -3.20 -23.71
CA LEU A 7 1.83 -2.76 -22.92
C LEU A 7 2.18 -1.28 -23.18
N LEU A 8 2.11 -0.82 -24.43
CA LEU A 8 2.34 0.59 -24.76
C LEU A 8 1.30 1.50 -24.10
N ARG A 9 0.02 1.10 -24.11
CA ARG A 9 -1.06 1.85 -23.44
C ARG A 9 -0.86 1.92 -21.93
N ILE A 10 -0.46 0.81 -21.31
CA ILE A 10 -0.14 0.77 -19.87
C ILE A 10 1.03 1.71 -19.58
N ARG A 11 2.12 1.64 -20.35
CA ARG A 11 3.29 2.51 -20.18
C ARG A 11 2.92 3.99 -20.27
N GLN A 12 2.16 4.37 -21.29
CA GLN A 12 1.70 5.76 -21.45
C GLN A 12 0.82 6.21 -20.28
N ASN A 13 -0.02 5.32 -19.74
CA ASN A 13 -0.82 5.61 -18.56
C ASN A 13 0.08 5.87 -17.34
N LEU A 14 1.02 4.97 -17.05
CA LEU A 14 1.96 5.10 -15.93
C LEU A 14 2.82 6.37 -16.03
N ILE A 15 3.30 6.71 -17.23
CA ILE A 15 4.07 7.95 -17.47
C ILE A 15 3.24 9.18 -17.12
N ARG A 16 1.97 9.24 -17.57
CA ARG A 16 1.09 10.37 -17.24
C ARG A 16 0.83 10.48 -15.74
N GLN A 17 0.61 9.36 -15.06
CA GLN A 17 0.42 9.35 -13.60
C GLN A 17 1.67 9.86 -12.88
N ARG A 18 2.85 9.35 -13.24
CA ARG A 18 4.14 9.78 -12.68
C ARG A 18 4.36 11.27 -12.86
N ASP A 19 4.15 11.78 -14.08
CA ASP A 19 4.42 13.18 -14.40
C ASP A 19 3.43 14.11 -13.68
N ALA A 20 2.16 13.70 -13.56
CA ALA A 20 1.17 14.42 -12.75
C ALA A 20 1.55 14.44 -11.26
N LEU A 21 1.98 13.30 -10.70
CA LEU A 21 2.39 13.19 -9.30
C LEU A 21 3.64 14.01 -9.00
N ARG A 22 4.63 14.01 -9.91
CA ARG A 22 5.82 14.87 -9.80
C ARG A 22 5.46 16.35 -9.81
N LYS A 23 4.52 16.77 -10.66
CA LYS A 23 4.03 18.16 -10.67
C LYS A 23 3.36 18.52 -9.35
N LYS A 24 2.49 17.64 -8.84
CA LYS A 24 1.82 17.83 -7.55
C LYS A 24 2.81 18.00 -6.39
N LEU A 25 3.80 17.11 -6.30
CA LEU A 25 4.83 17.16 -5.26
C LEU A 25 5.66 18.46 -5.33
N ALA A 26 5.97 18.94 -6.53
CA ALA A 26 6.67 20.21 -6.73
C ALA A 26 5.84 21.43 -6.34
N GLU A 27 4.52 21.38 -6.52
CA GLU A 27 3.62 22.46 -6.07
C GLU A 27 3.40 22.42 -4.55
N GLN A 28 3.51 21.24 -3.93
CA GLN A 28 3.27 21.06 -2.49
C GLN A 28 4.45 21.50 -1.61
N SER A 29 5.68 21.50 -2.15
CA SER A 29 6.87 21.96 -1.42
C SER A 29 6.84 23.47 -1.08
N ASP A 30 6.02 24.26 -1.77
CA ASP A 30 5.89 25.70 -1.56
C ASP A 30 4.96 26.09 -0.39
N TRP A 31 4.32 25.12 0.27
CA TRP A 31 3.31 25.39 1.32
C TRP A 31 3.86 25.57 2.73
N ILE A 32 5.13 25.22 2.98
CA ILE A 32 5.72 25.38 4.31
C ILE A 32 6.22 26.82 4.41
N ASP A 33 5.36 27.71 4.92
CA ASP A 33 5.74 29.07 5.28
C ASP A 33 6.33 29.09 6.70
N PRO A 34 7.65 29.25 6.87
CA PRO A 34 8.26 29.34 8.20
C PRO A 34 7.81 30.57 9.00
N GLU A 35 7.21 31.58 8.35
CA GLU A 35 6.66 32.76 9.01
C GLU A 35 5.24 32.53 9.54
N ALA A 36 4.57 31.42 9.21
CA ALA A 36 3.26 31.08 9.76
C ALA A 36 3.30 30.76 11.26
N ALA A 37 4.47 30.46 11.83
CA ALA A 37 4.68 30.11 13.24
C ALA A 37 4.52 31.28 14.24
N HIS A 38 4.09 32.45 13.80
CA HIS A 38 3.81 33.59 14.66
C HIS A 38 2.35 33.53 15.16
N GLY A 39 2.12 32.89 16.31
CA GLY A 39 0.79 32.74 16.91
C GLY A 39 0.84 32.38 18.40
N ASP A 40 -0.33 32.08 18.99
CA ASP A 40 -0.41 31.57 20.35
C ASP A 40 -0.06 30.07 20.44
N LEU A 41 -0.14 29.48 21.64
CA LEU A 41 0.16 28.05 21.82
C LEU A 41 -0.80 27.14 21.05
N GLY A 42 -2.04 27.56 20.82
CA GLY A 42 -3.01 26.82 20.01
C GLY A 42 -2.66 26.87 18.53
N ASP A 43 -2.26 28.04 18.03
CA ASP A 43 -1.80 28.20 16.64
C ASP A 43 -0.56 27.34 16.37
N ALA A 44 0.41 27.34 17.30
CA ALA A 44 1.61 26.52 17.18
C ALA A 44 1.28 25.01 17.15
N ALA A 45 0.33 24.55 17.97
CA ALA A 45 -0.10 23.16 17.97
C ALA A 45 -0.84 22.76 16.68
N LEU A 46 -1.63 23.67 16.11
CA LEU A 46 -2.30 23.42 14.83
C LEU A 46 -1.31 23.30 13.68
N LEU A 47 -0.31 24.19 13.62
CA LEU A 47 0.74 24.15 12.59
C LEU A 47 1.56 22.86 12.66
N ASP A 48 1.91 22.39 13.85
CA ASP A 48 2.63 21.12 14.03
C ASP A 48 1.80 19.93 13.50
N TYR A 49 0.51 19.91 13.82
CA TYR A 49 -0.42 18.90 13.30
C TYR A 49 -0.53 18.94 11.77
N GLU A 50 -0.70 20.12 11.18
CA GLU A 50 -0.77 20.30 9.72
C GLU A 50 0.52 19.84 9.05
N GLN A 51 1.68 20.21 9.60
CA GLN A 51 2.99 19.79 9.10
C GLN A 51 3.16 18.27 9.20
N GLU A 52 2.74 17.64 10.29
CA GLU A 52 2.79 16.19 10.44
C GLU A 52 1.91 15.50 9.38
N MET A 53 0.67 15.96 9.21
CA MET A 53 -0.24 15.42 8.19
C MET A 53 0.34 15.58 6.78
N HIS A 54 0.91 16.73 6.46
CA HIS A 54 1.56 16.98 5.17
C HIS A 54 2.75 16.04 4.95
N SER A 55 3.57 15.83 5.98
CA SER A 55 4.70 14.90 5.92
C SER A 55 4.25 13.46 5.65
N GLN A 56 3.19 13.00 6.32
CA GLN A 56 2.63 11.66 6.10
C GLN A 56 2.08 11.49 4.68
N LEU A 57 1.36 12.50 4.17
CA LEU A 57 0.86 12.49 2.79
C LEU A 57 2.00 12.46 1.78
N ALA A 58 3.03 13.29 1.94
CA ALA A 58 4.20 13.31 1.08
C ALA A 58 4.94 11.95 1.08
N ALA A 59 5.01 11.27 2.22
CA ALA A 59 5.60 9.94 2.31
C ALA A 59 4.79 8.88 1.54
N LEU A 60 3.46 8.97 1.51
CA LEU A 60 2.61 8.08 0.71
C LEU A 60 2.79 8.33 -0.79
N GLU A 61 2.81 9.59 -1.20
CA GLU A 61 2.99 10.00 -2.59
C GLU A 61 4.38 9.61 -3.12
N SER A 62 5.43 9.78 -2.31
CA SER A 62 6.78 9.32 -2.64
C SER A 62 6.82 7.81 -2.91
N ARG A 63 6.17 7.01 -2.04
CA ARG A 63 6.07 5.54 -2.25
C ARG A 63 5.26 5.17 -3.49
N GLU A 64 4.27 5.97 -3.87
CA GLU A 64 3.52 5.78 -5.12
C GLU A 64 4.39 6.12 -6.33
N LEU A 65 5.13 7.23 -6.29
CA LEU A 65 6.06 7.62 -7.32
C LEU A 65 7.12 6.53 -7.59
N ASP A 66 7.69 5.97 -6.51
CA ASP A 66 8.64 4.86 -6.60
C ASP A 66 8.04 3.62 -7.27
N ARG A 67 6.76 3.33 -7.03
CA ARG A 67 6.06 2.19 -7.68
C ARG A 67 5.86 2.45 -9.16
N LEU A 68 5.42 3.65 -9.52
CA LEU A 68 5.24 4.06 -10.91
C LEU A 68 6.55 3.97 -11.70
N GLU A 69 7.65 4.49 -11.14
CA GLU A 69 8.97 4.45 -11.78
C GLU A 69 9.49 3.03 -11.96
N ARG A 70 9.37 2.19 -10.93
CA ARG A 70 9.74 0.77 -11.02
C ARG A 70 8.90 0.02 -12.06
N ALA A 71 7.59 0.26 -12.11
CA ALA A 71 6.72 -0.37 -13.11
C ALA A 71 7.09 0.05 -14.54
N ILE A 72 7.39 1.34 -14.77
CA ILE A 72 7.86 1.84 -16.07
C ILE A 72 9.19 1.18 -16.44
N HIS A 73 10.15 1.14 -15.52
CA HIS A 73 11.44 0.49 -15.74
C HIS A 73 11.31 -1.02 -16.02
N ALA A 74 10.38 -1.70 -15.36
CA ALA A 74 10.08 -3.10 -15.62
C ALA A 74 9.53 -3.30 -17.05
N ILE A 75 8.73 -2.37 -17.57
CA ILE A 75 8.25 -2.41 -18.97
C ILE A 75 9.42 -2.22 -19.93
N GLU A 76 10.31 -1.28 -19.66
CA GLU A 76 11.47 -0.97 -20.51
C GLU A 76 12.48 -2.13 -20.56
N THR A 77 12.68 -2.81 -19.43
CA THR A 77 13.58 -3.96 -19.32
C THR A 77 12.92 -5.29 -19.70
N GLY A 78 11.63 -5.29 -20.07
CA GLY A 78 10.89 -6.50 -20.43
C GLY A 78 10.55 -7.43 -19.26
N ARG A 79 10.69 -6.96 -18.01
CA ARG A 79 10.40 -7.70 -16.77
C ARG A 79 9.00 -7.43 -16.21
N TYR A 80 8.20 -6.60 -16.87
CA TYR A 80 6.87 -6.23 -16.41
C TYR A 80 5.96 -7.46 -16.23
N GLY A 81 5.31 -7.53 -15.07
CA GLY A 81 4.50 -8.68 -14.66
C GLY A 81 5.28 -9.79 -13.96
N THR A 82 6.53 -9.54 -13.56
CA THR A 82 7.32 -10.41 -12.67
C THR A 82 7.47 -9.74 -11.31
N CYS A 83 7.21 -10.48 -10.23
CA CYS A 83 7.34 -9.99 -8.86
C CYS A 83 8.80 -9.71 -8.51
N GLU A 84 9.09 -8.51 -7.99
CA GLU A 84 10.44 -8.10 -7.59
C GLU A 84 11.03 -8.96 -6.46
N HIS A 85 10.18 -9.51 -5.57
CA HIS A 85 10.64 -10.30 -4.41
C HIS A 85 10.80 -11.79 -4.70
N CYS A 86 9.77 -12.44 -5.24
CA CYS A 86 9.78 -13.90 -5.44
C CYS A 86 10.03 -14.33 -6.89
N GLN A 87 10.19 -13.37 -7.82
CA GLN A 87 10.41 -13.62 -9.25
C GLN A 87 9.30 -14.44 -9.94
N GLN A 88 8.15 -14.61 -9.29
CA GLN A 88 6.98 -15.27 -9.87
C GLN A 88 6.14 -14.29 -10.70
N LYS A 89 5.35 -14.83 -11.64
CA LYS A 89 4.44 -14.04 -12.47
C LYS A 89 3.34 -13.39 -11.63
N ILE A 90 3.08 -12.11 -11.87
CA ILE A 90 1.96 -11.36 -11.30
C ILE A 90 0.71 -11.63 -12.16
N PRO A 91 -0.44 -11.98 -11.55
CA PRO A 91 -1.66 -12.23 -12.30
C PRO A 91 -2.08 -11.05 -13.17
N LEU A 92 -2.49 -11.31 -14.41
CA LEU A 92 -2.89 -10.26 -15.34
C LEU A 92 -4.09 -9.46 -14.84
N ALA A 93 -5.02 -10.09 -14.11
CA ALA A 93 -6.15 -9.42 -13.47
C ALA A 93 -5.68 -8.31 -12.50
N ARG A 94 -4.64 -8.59 -11.71
CA ARG A 94 -4.03 -7.61 -10.81
C ARG A 94 -3.38 -6.47 -11.59
N LEU A 95 -2.61 -6.75 -12.63
CA LEU A 95 -1.97 -5.72 -13.47
C LEU A 95 -2.97 -4.86 -14.26
N ARG A 96 -4.18 -5.38 -14.52
CA ARG A 96 -5.27 -4.60 -15.13
C ARG A 96 -5.94 -3.66 -14.14
N ALA A 97 -6.08 -4.08 -12.88
CA ALA A 97 -6.67 -3.27 -11.82
C ALA A 97 -5.65 -2.26 -11.25
N ILE A 98 -4.41 -2.69 -11.05
CA ILE A 98 -3.31 -1.95 -10.42
C ILE A 98 -2.08 -2.07 -11.33
N PRO A 99 -1.94 -1.18 -12.33
CA PRO A 99 -0.87 -1.28 -13.34
C PRO A 99 0.53 -0.96 -12.81
N ASP A 100 0.65 -0.29 -11.67
CA ASP A 100 1.91 0.03 -10.97
C ASP A 100 2.36 -1.10 -10.02
N ALA A 101 1.64 -2.22 -9.95
CA ALA A 101 1.97 -3.32 -9.05
C ALA A 101 3.32 -3.98 -9.41
N THR A 102 4.32 -3.83 -8.52
CA THR A 102 5.65 -4.45 -8.69
C THR A 102 5.82 -5.79 -7.96
N THR A 103 4.88 -6.13 -7.08
CA THR A 103 4.92 -7.34 -6.25
C THR A 103 3.64 -8.19 -6.44
N CYS A 104 3.76 -9.51 -6.25
CA CYS A 104 2.61 -10.40 -6.22
C CYS A 104 1.83 -10.26 -4.90
N ILE A 105 0.58 -10.72 -4.86
CA ILE A 105 -0.28 -10.55 -3.69
C ILE A 105 0.29 -11.20 -2.42
N ARG A 106 0.93 -12.36 -2.55
CA ARG A 106 1.57 -13.05 -1.42
C ARG A 106 2.72 -12.24 -0.82
N CYS A 107 3.56 -11.64 -1.66
CA CYS A 107 4.66 -10.78 -1.20
C CYS A 107 4.15 -9.46 -0.63
N GLN A 108 3.09 -8.90 -1.22
CA GLN A 108 2.44 -7.69 -0.71
C GLN A 108 1.88 -7.93 0.70
N GLN A 109 1.10 -8.99 0.90
CA GLN A 109 0.54 -9.37 2.20
C GLN A 109 1.62 -9.57 3.26
N LYS A 110 2.72 -10.26 2.92
CA LYS A 110 3.86 -10.43 3.84
C LYS A 110 4.49 -9.11 4.24
N SER A 111 4.66 -8.18 3.30
CA SER A 111 5.19 -6.84 3.60
C SER A 111 4.25 -6.03 4.49
N GLU A 112 2.94 -6.13 4.26
CA GLU A 112 1.91 -5.45 5.06
C GLU A 112 1.88 -5.99 6.49
N LEU A 113 1.91 -7.31 6.65
CA LEU A 113 2.05 -7.95 7.96
C LEU A 113 3.34 -7.45 8.65
N SER A 114 4.51 -7.55 8.02
CA SER A 114 5.75 -7.07 8.67
C SER A 114 5.72 -5.60 9.11
N ARG A 115 4.88 -4.75 8.49
CA ARG A 115 4.67 -3.36 8.90
C ARG A 115 3.74 -3.23 10.10
N THR A 116 2.69 -4.06 10.20
CA THR A 116 1.78 -4.06 11.35
C THR A 116 2.41 -4.69 12.59
N TYR A 117 3.32 -5.65 12.41
CA TYR A 117 4.00 -6.40 13.49
C TYR A 117 5.31 -5.75 13.99
N GLY A 118 5.60 -4.49 13.61
CA GLY A 118 6.74 -3.72 14.12
C GLY A 118 6.51 -3.06 15.50
N HIS A 119 5.30 -3.14 16.04
CA HIS A 119 5.00 -2.76 17.41
C HIS A 119 4.99 -4.04 18.25
N GLU A 120 6.02 -4.22 19.06
CA GLU A 120 6.28 -5.38 19.90
C GLU A 120 5.22 -5.48 21.00
N GLU A 121 4.06 -6.07 20.69
CA GLU A 121 3.15 -6.73 21.64
C GLU A 121 2.04 -7.49 20.87
N LEU A 122 2.11 -8.82 20.94
CA LEU A 122 0.99 -9.78 20.87
C LEU A 122 -0.25 -9.32 20.07
N HIS A 123 -0.27 -9.69 18.78
CA HIS A 123 -1.45 -9.59 17.92
C HIS A 123 -2.46 -10.68 18.33
N TRP A 124 -3.13 -10.48 19.47
CA TRP A 124 -4.07 -11.43 20.04
C TRP A 124 -5.09 -11.90 19.00
N GLU A 125 -5.60 -11.00 18.15
CA GLU A 125 -6.54 -11.31 17.08
C GLU A 125 -6.02 -12.30 16.02
N ALA A 126 -4.70 -12.37 15.78
CA ALA A 126 -4.13 -13.34 14.85
C ALA A 126 -3.92 -14.72 15.48
N ALA A 127 -3.77 -14.79 16.80
CA ALA A 127 -3.76 -16.06 17.54
C ALA A 127 -5.15 -16.72 17.52
N TRP A 128 -6.22 -15.92 17.67
CA TRP A 128 -7.60 -16.41 17.56
C TRP A 128 -7.95 -16.88 16.14
N ASP A 129 -7.43 -16.24 15.10
CA ASP A 129 -7.71 -16.59 13.71
C ASP A 129 -7.04 -17.89 13.23
N TYR A 130 -6.03 -18.36 13.97
CA TYR A 130 -5.36 -19.65 13.75
C TYR A 130 -6.02 -20.79 14.54
N GLN A 131 -6.46 -20.55 15.79
CA GLN A 131 -7.17 -21.55 16.59
C GLN A 131 -8.64 -21.76 16.17
N ALA A 132 -9.32 -20.73 15.66
CA ALA A 132 -10.71 -20.85 15.22
C ALA A 132 -10.88 -21.77 13.99
N ARG A 133 -9.86 -21.91 13.14
CA ARG A 133 -9.94 -22.76 11.94
C ARG A 133 -9.72 -24.26 12.19
N GLU A 134 -9.13 -24.63 13.33
CA GLU A 134 -8.86 -26.05 13.64
C GLU A 134 -9.81 -26.65 14.70
N HIS A 135 -10.53 -25.83 15.48
CA HIS A 135 -11.29 -26.31 16.64
C HIS A 135 -12.75 -25.85 16.76
N ASP A 136 -13.36 -25.29 15.70
CA ASP A 136 -14.83 -25.12 15.66
C ASP A 136 -15.49 -26.49 15.44
N GLN A 137 -15.79 -27.19 16.54
CA GLN A 137 -16.86 -28.19 16.54
C GLN A 137 -18.15 -27.42 16.88
N GLU A 138 -19.04 -27.26 15.90
CA GLU A 138 -20.36 -26.67 16.14
C GLU A 138 -21.10 -27.51 17.17
N LEU A 139 -21.18 -27.03 18.42
CA LEU A 139 -22.02 -27.63 19.45
C LEU A 139 -23.48 -27.34 19.11
N THR A 140 -24.25 -28.39 18.94
CA THR A 140 -25.69 -28.33 18.72
C THR A 140 -26.44 -28.39 20.06
N VAL A 141 -27.72 -28.00 20.05
CA VAL A 141 -28.61 -28.12 21.23
C VAL A 141 -28.68 -29.58 21.75
N GLN A 142 -28.29 -30.56 20.94
CA GLN A 142 -28.25 -31.98 21.30
C GLN A 142 -27.01 -32.36 22.13
N ASP A 143 -25.97 -31.50 22.15
CA ASP A 143 -24.72 -31.72 22.88
C ASP A 143 -24.78 -31.22 24.34
N VAL A 144 -25.89 -30.59 24.73
CA VAL A 144 -26.16 -30.13 26.10
C VAL A 144 -27.13 -31.10 26.77
N SER A 145 -26.61 -32.12 27.44
CA SER A 145 -27.40 -32.92 28.37
C SER A 145 -27.63 -32.12 29.66
N MET A 146 -28.85 -31.61 29.86
CA MET A 146 -29.29 -31.24 31.21
C MET A 146 -29.67 -32.53 31.93
N GLU A 147 -28.83 -32.97 32.87
CA GLU A 147 -29.27 -33.89 33.90
C GLU A 147 -30.19 -33.11 34.86
N ASP A 148 -31.31 -33.72 35.24
CA ASP A 148 -32.36 -33.15 36.12
C ASP A 148 -31.84 -32.77 37.52
#